data_AF-A0A971KAF7-F1
#
_entry.id   AF-A0A971KAF7-F1
#
_cell.length_a   1.000
_cell.length_b   1.000
_cell.length_c   1.000
_cell.angle_alpha   90.00
_cell.angle_beta   90.00
_cell.angle_gamma   90.00
#
_symmetry.space_group_name_H-M   'P 1'
#
loop_
_entity.id
_entity.type
_entity.pdbx_description
1 polymer ?
#
loop_
_entity_poly.entity_id
_entity_poly.type
_entity_poly.pdbx_seq_one_letter_code
_entity_poly.pdbx_strand_id
1 'polypeptide(L)'
;MNRKRNLSVLLTLCIILVSVTAGYAATFTDISENPYKDSIEKMSELGILDGVGYGRFEPDGELNRAAAAKVAGYLLGYSEAEAEEAATWDPLF
;
A
#
# COMPACT_ATOMS: atom_id res chain seq x y z
N MET A 1 -38.32 -11.25 16.47
CA MET A 1 -38.08 -9.80 16.60
C MET A 1 -36.60 -9.52 16.80
N ASN A 2 -35.73 -9.68 15.78
CA ASN A 2 -34.28 -9.30 15.84
C ASN A 2 -33.62 -9.03 14.46
N ARG A 3 -34.34 -9.15 13.33
CA ARG A 3 -33.74 -9.07 11.97
C ARG A 3 -33.02 -7.75 11.68
N LYS A 4 -33.55 -6.62 12.19
CA LYS A 4 -32.96 -5.29 12.05
C LYS A 4 -31.70 -5.11 12.91
N ARG A 5 -31.66 -5.75 14.09
CA ARG A 5 -30.50 -5.76 15.00
C ARG A 5 -29.36 -6.59 14.41
N ASN A 6 -29.68 -7.75 13.84
CA ASN A 6 -28.68 -8.63 13.22
C ASN A 6 -28.09 -8.00 11.95
N LEU A 7 -28.90 -7.30 11.13
CA LEU A 7 -28.43 -6.59 9.94
C LEU A 7 -27.52 -5.41 10.30
N SER A 8 -27.85 -4.66 11.35
CA SER A 8 -27.02 -3.56 11.84
C SER A 8 -25.68 -4.07 12.38
N VAL A 9 -25.65 -5.20 13.10
CA VAL A 9 -24.40 -5.80 13.58
C VAL A 9 -23.53 -6.28 12.41
N LEU A 10 -24.13 -6.88 11.38
CA LEU A 10 -23.40 -7.33 10.18
C LEU A 10 -22.76 -6.15 9.43
N LEU A 11 -23.50 -5.04 9.26
CA LEU A 11 -23.00 -3.86 8.58
C LEU A 11 -21.83 -3.21 9.34
N THR A 12 -21.95 -3.06 10.66
CA THR A 12 -20.87 -2.51 11.49
C THR A 12 -19.65 -3.42 11.48
N LEU A 13 -19.82 -4.74 11.47
CA LEU A 13 -18.71 -5.70 11.35
C LEU A 13 -17.99 -5.57 9.99
N CYS A 14 -18.73 -5.43 8.90
CA CYS A 14 -18.14 -5.20 7.57
C CYS A 14 -17.34 -3.90 7.51
N ILE A 15 -17.85 -2.82 8.12
CA ILE A 15 -17.13 -1.53 8.17
C ILE A 15 -15.85 -1.66 9.00
N ILE A 16 -15.90 -2.33 10.15
CA ILE A 16 -14.71 -2.56 11.00
C ILE A 16 -13.67 -3.39 10.23
N LEU A 17 -14.07 -4.44 9.52
CA LEU A 17 -13.15 -5.27 8.72
C LEU A 17 -12.45 -4.48 7.61
N VAL A 18 -13.14 -3.52 6.99
CA VAL A 18 -12.57 -2.65 5.96
C VAL A 18 -11.62 -1.60 6.56
N SER A 19 -11.86 -1.13 7.78
CA SER A 19 -11.01 -0.14 8.44
C SER A 19 -9.67 -0.66 8.97
N VAL A 20 -9.42 -1.99 9.00
CA VAL A 20 -8.14 -2.55 9.51
C VAL A 20 -6.98 -2.37 8.52
N THR A 21 -7.22 -1.89 7.30
CA THR A 21 -6.15 -1.62 6.32
C THR A 21 -5.51 -0.24 6.48
N ALA A 22 -5.98 0.59 7.41
CA ALA A 22 -5.41 1.92 7.65
C ALA A 22 -4.18 1.84 8.59
N GLY A 23 -3.01 1.75 7.99
CA GLY A 23 -1.75 2.24 8.58
C GLY A 23 -1.19 1.43 9.75
N TYR A 24 -0.80 0.18 9.51
CA TYR A 24 0.29 -0.38 10.29
C TYR A 24 1.59 0.26 9.76
N ALA A 25 2.27 1.06 10.58
CA ALA A 25 3.67 1.39 10.32
C ALA A 25 4.41 0.06 10.14
N ALA A 26 4.85 -0.23 8.92
CA ALA A 26 5.40 -1.52 8.59
C ALA A 26 6.73 -1.70 9.31
N THR A 27 6.71 -2.38 10.46
CA THR A 27 7.94 -2.77 11.16
C THR A 27 8.44 -4.04 10.48
N PHE A 28 9.35 -3.89 9.52
CA PHE A 28 9.92 -5.03 8.81
C PHE A 28 11.04 -5.68 9.63
N THR A 29 10.98 -7.00 9.74
CA THR A 29 11.88 -7.82 10.57
C THR A 29 13.28 -7.99 9.97
N ASP A 30 13.42 -7.81 8.67
CA ASP A 30 14.63 -8.04 7.88
C ASP A 30 15.42 -6.77 7.56
N ILE A 31 15.04 -5.62 8.16
CA ILE A 31 15.73 -4.33 7.97
C ILE A 31 16.22 -3.71 9.29
N SER A 32 16.20 -4.44 10.41
CA SER A 32 16.51 -3.87 11.73
C SER A 32 17.89 -3.20 11.80
N GLU A 33 18.89 -3.80 11.15
CA GLU A 33 20.27 -3.30 11.06
C GLU A 33 20.57 -2.66 9.69
N ASN A 34 19.56 -2.44 8.86
CA ASN A 34 19.76 -1.88 7.52
C ASN A 34 19.98 -0.36 7.61
N PRO A 35 21.04 0.20 6.97
CA PRO A 35 21.31 1.64 7.02
C PRO A 35 20.21 2.50 6.37
N TYR A 36 19.36 1.91 5.55
CA TYR A 36 18.24 2.57 4.85
C TYR A 36 16.89 2.30 5.50
N LYS A 37 16.85 1.70 6.70
CA LYS A 37 15.61 1.37 7.42
C LYS A 37 14.60 2.51 7.42
N ASP A 38 15.01 3.70 7.87
CA ASP A 38 14.11 4.85 7.98
C ASP A 38 13.52 5.26 6.62
N SER A 39 14.31 5.15 5.56
CA SER A 39 13.85 5.45 4.19
C SER A 39 12.88 4.39 3.68
N ILE A 40 13.17 3.12 3.96
CA ILE A 40 12.30 1.99 3.61
C ILE A 40 10.95 2.11 4.31
N GLU A 41 10.96 2.35 5.62
CA GLU A 41 9.74 2.55 6.42
C GLU A 41 8.95 3.76 5.91
N LYS A 42 9.63 4.86 5.54
CA LYS A 42 8.95 6.05 5.00
C LYS A 42 8.34 5.82 3.63
N MET A 43 9.04 5.13 2.72
CA MET A 43 8.51 4.78 1.40
C MET A 43 7.33 3.83 1.50
N SER A 44 7.33 2.94 2.50
CA SER A 44 6.21 2.06 2.79
C SER A 44 5.02 2.79 3.40
N GLU A 45 5.26 3.73 4.32
CA GLU A 45 4.22 4.60 4.88
C GLU A 45 3.53 5.44 3.79
N LEU A 46 4.30 5.90 2.80
CA LEU A 46 3.77 6.63 1.63
C LEU A 46 3.07 5.73 0.60
N GLY A 47 3.03 4.41 0.80
CA GLY A 47 2.43 3.47 -0.16
C GLY A 47 3.21 3.36 -1.48
N ILE A 48 4.47 3.83 -1.51
CA ILE A 48 5.32 3.79 -2.70
C ILE A 48 5.90 2.39 -2.90
N LEU A 49 6.33 1.75 -1.81
CA LEU A 49 6.87 0.39 -1.81
C LEU A 49 6.20 -0.44 -0.72
N ASP A 50 5.73 -1.63 -1.08
CA ASP A 50 5.19 -2.60 -0.13
C ASP A 50 6.21 -3.70 0.14
N GLY A 51 6.17 -4.24 1.35
CA GLY A 51 6.95 -5.43 1.67
C GLY A 51 6.37 -6.69 1.01
N VAL A 52 7.15 -7.77 1.03
CA VAL A 52 6.80 -9.06 0.43
C VAL A 52 5.83 -9.91 1.27
N GLY A 53 5.32 -9.35 2.37
CA GLY A 53 4.46 -10.05 3.33
C GLY A 53 5.25 -10.69 4.48
N TYR A 54 4.52 -11.33 5.41
CA TYR A 54 5.08 -11.96 6.62
C TYR A 54 5.99 -11.04 7.47
N GLY A 55 5.77 -9.73 7.42
CA GLY A 55 6.59 -8.76 8.15
C GLY A 55 7.99 -8.57 7.56
N ARG A 56 8.18 -8.78 6.26
CA ARG A 56 9.47 -8.64 5.55
C ARG A 56 9.39 -7.65 4.41
N PHE A 57 10.51 -6.98 4.14
CA PHE A 57 10.67 -6.04 3.03
C PHE A 57 11.47 -6.60 1.86
N GLU A 58 12.47 -7.46 2.12
CA GLU A 58 13.47 -7.92 1.14
C GLU A 58 14.28 -6.76 0.50
N PRO A 59 15.11 -6.03 1.28
CA PRO A 59 15.83 -4.86 0.78
C PRO A 59 16.82 -5.16 -0.37
N ASP A 60 17.35 -6.39 -0.42
CA ASP A 60 18.26 -6.87 -1.46
C ASP A 60 17.57 -7.77 -2.50
N GLY A 61 16.23 -7.85 -2.45
CA GLY A 61 15.42 -8.63 -3.37
C GLY A 61 15.27 -8.01 -4.75
N GLU A 62 14.65 -8.75 -5.67
CA GLU A 62 14.36 -8.22 -7.01
C GLU A 62 13.20 -7.22 -6.98
N LEU A 63 13.42 -6.05 -7.60
CA LEU A 63 12.38 -5.04 -7.76
C LEU A 63 11.51 -5.36 -8.98
N ASN A 64 10.22 -5.60 -8.76
CA ASN A 64 9.29 -5.81 -9.86
C ASN A 64 9.09 -4.53 -10.70
N ARG A 65 8.73 -4.70 -11.98
CA ARG A 65 8.59 -3.56 -12.93
C ARG A 65 7.55 -2.52 -12.49
N ALA A 66 6.46 -2.96 -11.86
CA ALA A 66 5.39 -2.07 -11.41
C ALA A 66 5.86 -1.17 -10.25
N ALA A 67 6.60 -1.74 -9.29
CA ALA A 67 7.21 -1.02 -8.19
C ALA A 67 8.29 -0.05 -8.70
N ALA A 68 9.12 -0.48 -9.65
CA ALA A 68 10.10 0.41 -10.29
C ALA A 68 9.42 1.59 -11.01
N ALA A 69 8.31 1.36 -11.71
CA ALA A 69 7.53 2.41 -12.35
C ALA A 69 6.90 3.37 -11.33
N LYS A 70 6.40 2.85 -10.20
CA LYS A 70 5.85 3.65 -9.11
C LYS A 70 6.91 4.56 -8.47
N VAL A 71 8.11 4.02 -8.20
CA VAL A 71 9.25 4.81 -7.71
C VAL A 71 9.67 5.89 -8.71
N ALA A 72 9.78 5.54 -10.00
CA ALA A 72 10.09 6.50 -11.05
C ALA A 72 9.02 7.61 -11.16
N GLY A 73 7.74 7.24 -11.07
CA GLY A 73 6.63 8.18 -11.07
C GLY A 73 6.73 9.18 -9.91
N TYR A 74 6.98 8.68 -8.70
CA TYR A 74 7.18 9.51 -7.52
C TYR A 74 8.37 10.46 -7.67
N LEU A 75 9.52 9.99 -8.17
CA LEU A 75 10.72 10.81 -8.37
C LEU A 75 10.51 11.92 -9.42
N LEU A 76 9.65 11.67 -10.41
CA LEU A 76 9.28 12.66 -11.42
C LEU A 76 8.19 13.63 -10.94
N GLY A 77 7.65 13.43 -9.74
CA GLY A 77 6.63 14.28 -9.14
C GLY A 77 5.20 13.97 -9.61
N TYR A 78 4.97 12.81 -10.21
CA TYR A 78 3.61 12.38 -10.55
C TYR A 78 2.81 12.08 -9.29
N SER A 79 1.62 12.65 -9.23
CA SER A 79 0.61 12.43 -8.21
C SER A 79 -0.27 11.22 -8.53
N GLU A 80 -0.97 10.71 -7.52
CA GLU A 80 -1.97 9.64 -7.72
C GLU A 80 -3.10 10.08 -8.67
N ALA A 81 -3.50 11.35 -8.63
CA ALA A 81 -4.51 11.89 -9.53
C ALA A 81 -4.08 11.81 -11.00
N GLU A 82 -2.82 12.14 -11.29
CA GLU A 82 -2.26 12.03 -12.65
C GLU A 82 -2.11 10.55 -13.06
N ALA A 83 -1.79 9.66 -12.12
CA ALA A 83 -1.74 8.23 -12.38
C ALA A 83 -3.14 7.65 -12.69
N GLU A 84 -4.19 8.11 -11.99
CA GLU A 84 -5.58 7.75 -12.27
C GLU A 84 -6.05 8.30 -13.62
N GLU A 85 -5.74 9.55 -13.95
CA GLU A 85 -6.03 10.13 -15.27
C GLU A 85 -5.36 9.31 -16.38
N ALA A 86 -4.07 8.99 -16.23
CA ALA A 86 -3.34 8.14 -17.16
C ALA A 86 -3.95 6.74 -17.29
N ALA A 87 -4.53 6.19 -16.21
CA ALA A 87 -5.21 4.89 -16.24
C ALA A 87 -6.55 4.93 -17.00
N THR A 88 -7.18 6.11 -17.11
CA THR A 88 -8.40 6.31 -17.91
C THR A 88 -8.14 6.59 -19.40
N TRP A 89 -6.87 6.75 -19.78
CA TRP A 89 -6.49 7.02 -21.16
C TRP A 89 -6.91 5.86 -22.09
N ASP A 90 -7.81 6.15 -23.04
CA ASP A 90 -8.14 5.25 -24.14
C ASP A 90 -7.08 5.44 -25.24
N PRO A 91 -6.21 4.44 -25.47
CA PRO A 91 -5.14 4.58 -26.43
C PRO A 91 -5.68 4.90 -27.82
N LEU A 92 -5.04 5.83 -28.53
CA LEU A 92 -5.32 6.06 -29.96
C LEU A 92 -4.78 4.92 -30.86
N PHE A 93 -4.45 3.77 -30.27
CA PHE A 93 -3.94 2.56 -30.92
C PHE A 93 -4.54 1.31 -30.30
#